data_AF-A0A8H6F4Q1-F1
#
_entry.id   AF-A0A8H6F4Q1-F1
#
_cell.length_a   1.000
_cell.length_b   1.000
_cell.length_c   1.000
_cell.angle_alpha   90.00
_cell.angle_beta   90.00
_cell.angle_gamma   90.00
#
_symmetry.space_group_name_H-M   'P 1'
#
loop_
_entity.id
_entity.type
_entity.pdbx_description
1 polymer ?
#
loop_
_entity_poly.entity_id
_entity_poly.type
_entity_poly.pdbx_seq_one_letter_code
_entity_poly.pdbx_strand_id
1 'polypeptide(L)'
;MATGYSTGVSPFDLDENNHNDSIHHRHQNHHSQSHDSSGERDDTEIEDIIQKTSKLNINTSTSTKIKNFFFQSSNRHDSSNSPPLREVFIKTINPLILTAISSFVRLYRIDVANSVVWDEAHFGKFGSQYLKRQFYFDVHPPLGKLLIGLSGYLADYDGNFDFESSNVYPDNVNYVFMRIFNCFFGILVTPLAYKTAVILGYNQFTCWLIAFMVIFEQLSLTLSKFIYWIQCYYFSQFNNVLFG
;
A
#
# COMPACT_ATOMS: atom_id res chain seq x y z
N MET A 1 -14.39 21.45 -59.20
CA MET A 1 -13.82 20.10 -59.01
C MET A 1 -14.96 19.13 -58.72
N ALA A 2 -14.82 17.87 -59.15
CA ALA A 2 -15.88 16.86 -59.07
C ALA A 2 -15.85 16.08 -57.73
N THR A 3 -16.95 15.37 -57.44
CA THR A 3 -17.07 14.08 -56.69
C THR A 3 -16.10 13.81 -55.52
N GLY A 4 -16.51 13.44 -54.31
CA GLY A 4 -17.70 12.69 -53.92
C GLY A 4 -17.31 11.53 -52.98
N TYR A 5 -18.23 11.17 -52.07
CA TYR A 5 -18.13 10.13 -51.02
C TYR A 5 -17.27 10.49 -49.78
N SER A 6 -17.58 10.03 -48.56
CA SER A 6 -18.74 9.26 -48.05
C SER A 6 -18.97 9.54 -46.55
N THR A 7 -20.21 9.37 -46.08
CA THR A 7 -20.62 9.39 -44.67
C THR A 7 -20.97 7.99 -44.14
N GLY A 8 -20.77 7.76 -42.84
CA GLY A 8 -21.32 6.67 -42.03
C GLY A 8 -21.44 7.18 -40.59
N VAL A 9 -22.57 7.75 -40.18
CA VAL A 9 -23.76 7.08 -39.62
C VAL A 9 -23.43 6.32 -38.32
N SER A 10 -23.80 6.93 -37.18
CA SER A 10 -24.31 6.23 -36.00
C SER A 10 -25.80 6.58 -35.86
N PRO A 11 -26.72 5.62 -35.59
CA PRO A 11 -28.15 5.87 -35.78
C PRO A 11 -28.87 6.37 -34.51
N PHE A 12 -30.07 6.92 -34.73
CA PHE A 12 -31.19 6.97 -33.78
C PHE A 12 -31.13 7.95 -32.59
N ASP A 13 -31.13 9.24 -32.92
CA ASP A 13 -32.17 10.13 -32.35
C ASP A 13 -33.37 10.12 -33.31
N LEU A 14 -34.57 9.73 -32.84
CA LEU A 14 -35.85 10.07 -33.51
C LEU A 14 -37.01 10.10 -32.49
N ASP A 15 -37.63 11.27 -32.41
CA ASP A 15 -39.08 11.52 -32.27
C ASP A 15 -39.87 10.83 -31.14
N GLU A 16 -39.92 11.49 -29.98
CA GLU A 16 -40.96 11.25 -28.97
C GLU A 16 -42.19 12.16 -29.24
N ASN A 17 -43.15 11.67 -30.03
CA ASN A 17 -44.52 12.22 -30.03
C ASN A 17 -45.60 11.23 -30.57
N ASN A 18 -46.45 10.78 -29.64
CA ASN A 18 -47.89 10.48 -29.80
C ASN A 18 -48.37 9.05 -30.14
N HIS A 19 -49.51 8.72 -29.52
CA HIS A 19 -50.49 7.62 -29.69
C HIS A 19 -50.27 6.24 -29.02
N ASN A 20 -51.17 5.98 -28.04
CA ASN A 20 -52.08 4.83 -27.87
C ASN A 20 -51.55 3.41 -28.23
N ASP A 21 -51.70 2.38 -27.40
CA ASP A 21 -52.99 1.86 -26.90
C ASP A 21 -52.85 0.75 -25.82
N SER A 22 -53.98 0.35 -25.21
CA SER A 22 -54.20 -0.86 -24.37
C SER A 22 -53.36 -0.99 -23.08
N ILE A 23 -53.87 -0.66 -21.89
CA ILE A 23 -54.90 -1.38 -21.12
C ILE A 23 -54.57 -2.88 -20.94
N HIS A 24 -54.05 -3.22 -19.75
CA HIS A 24 -54.33 -4.53 -19.15
C HIS A 24 -54.75 -4.37 -17.69
N HIS A 25 -55.92 -4.92 -17.36
CA HIS A 25 -56.59 -4.81 -16.07
C HIS A 25 -55.69 -5.13 -14.86
N ARG A 26 -55.80 -4.31 -13.81
CA ARG A 26 -55.87 -4.82 -12.44
C ARG A 26 -56.92 -4.07 -11.63
N HIS A 27 -57.81 -4.83 -11.00
CA HIS A 27 -59.01 -4.35 -10.32
C HIS A 27 -58.75 -3.17 -9.36
N GLN A 28 -59.53 -2.10 -9.54
CA GLN A 28 -60.00 -1.33 -8.40
C GLN A 28 -61.02 -2.16 -7.61
N ASN A 29 -60.98 -2.06 -6.29
CA ASN A 29 -62.19 -2.14 -5.47
C ASN A 29 -62.26 -0.85 -4.66
N HIS A 30 -63.26 -0.03 -4.95
CA HIS A 30 -63.60 1.13 -4.13
C HIS A 30 -64.12 0.66 -2.77
N HIS A 31 -63.71 1.34 -1.70
CA HIS A 31 -64.71 1.84 -0.75
C HIS A 31 -64.26 3.20 -0.23
N SER A 32 -65.08 4.22 -0.48
CA SER A 32 -64.87 5.59 -0.01
C SER A 32 -66.05 5.96 0.89
N GLN A 33 -65.78 6.24 2.17
CA GLN A 33 -66.60 7.01 3.13
C GLN A 33 -65.82 7.03 4.45
N SER A 34 -65.11 8.13 4.76
CA SER A 34 -65.61 9.34 5.42
C SER A 34 -65.74 9.19 6.96
N HIS A 35 -64.75 9.68 7.70
CA HIS A 35 -64.95 10.71 8.74
C HIS A 35 -63.61 11.23 9.30
N ASP A 36 -63.71 12.31 10.07
CA ASP A 36 -62.63 13.10 10.67
C ASP A 36 -61.67 12.37 11.61
N SER A 37 -60.60 13.13 11.90
CA SER A 37 -59.87 13.21 13.17
C SER A 37 -58.76 12.20 13.49
N SER A 38 -57.72 12.74 14.12
CA SER A 38 -56.63 12.06 14.85
C SER A 38 -55.57 11.37 13.97
N GLY A 39 -54.30 11.60 14.30
CA GLY A 39 -53.16 11.00 13.60
C GLY A 39 -52.73 9.70 14.25
N GLU A 40 -52.71 8.61 13.47
CA GLU A 40 -52.16 7.30 13.88
C GLU A 40 -51.83 6.47 12.62
N ARG A 41 -50.89 6.97 11.81
CA ARG A 41 -50.41 6.33 10.56
C ARG A 41 -48.93 6.65 10.30
N ASP A 42 -48.04 5.96 11.01
CA ASP A 42 -46.64 5.74 10.58
C ASP A 42 -46.00 4.53 11.30
N ASP A 43 -46.41 4.25 12.54
CA ASP A 43 -45.74 3.25 13.37
C ASP A 43 -45.88 1.80 12.85
N THR A 44 -47.03 1.42 12.29
CA THR A 44 -47.28 0.03 11.84
C THR A 44 -46.53 -0.35 10.57
N GLU A 45 -46.28 0.58 9.65
CA GLU A 45 -45.50 0.33 8.44
C GLU A 45 -43.99 0.33 8.74
N ILE A 46 -43.54 1.19 9.66
CA ILE A 46 -42.19 1.17 10.21
C ILE A 46 -41.92 -0.15 10.96
N GLU A 47 -42.83 -0.60 11.82
CA GLU A 47 -42.71 -1.90 12.50
C GLU A 47 -42.69 -3.07 11.51
N ASP A 48 -43.45 -3.04 10.42
CA ASP A 48 -43.45 -4.10 9.41
C ASP A 48 -42.13 -4.12 8.58
N ILE A 49 -41.51 -2.95 8.37
CA ILE A 49 -40.17 -2.80 7.79
C ILE A 49 -39.09 -3.28 8.78
N ILE A 50 -39.20 -2.96 10.07
CA ILE A 50 -38.32 -3.45 11.14
C ILE A 50 -38.45 -4.98 11.26
N GLN A 51 -39.66 -5.54 11.14
CA GLN A 51 -39.89 -6.98 11.19
C GLN A 51 -39.39 -7.71 9.93
N LYS A 52 -39.39 -7.06 8.76
CA LYS A 52 -38.77 -7.58 7.52
C LYS A 52 -37.24 -7.48 7.55
N THR A 53 -36.68 -6.38 8.06
CA THR A 53 -35.22 -6.19 8.15
C THR A 53 -34.58 -7.01 9.28
N SER A 54 -35.25 -7.21 10.42
CA SER A 54 -34.77 -8.13 11.47
C SER A 54 -34.79 -9.61 11.06
N LYS A 55 -35.67 -10.01 10.12
CA LYS A 55 -35.65 -11.34 9.48
C LYS A 55 -34.53 -11.51 8.46
N LEU A 56 -33.90 -10.44 7.99
CA LEU A 56 -32.66 -10.51 7.22
C LEU A 56 -31.49 -10.75 8.17
N ASN A 57 -31.21 -12.03 8.45
CA ASN A 57 -30.01 -12.48 9.16
C ASN A 57 -28.75 -12.26 8.31
N ILE A 58 -28.38 -10.98 8.12
CA ILE A 58 -27.21 -10.57 7.36
C ILE A 58 -25.97 -10.88 8.19
N ASN A 59 -25.39 -12.02 7.89
CA ASN A 59 -23.96 -12.26 8.02
C ASN A 59 -23.37 -12.23 9.45
N THR A 60 -24.16 -12.36 10.52
CA THR A 60 -23.60 -12.63 11.85
C THR A 60 -22.80 -13.94 11.81
N SER A 61 -23.27 -14.97 11.11
CA SER A 61 -22.55 -16.25 10.95
C SER A 61 -21.29 -16.15 10.09
N THR A 62 -21.27 -15.38 9.01
CA THR A 62 -20.08 -15.19 8.16
C THR A 62 -19.08 -14.23 8.80
N SER A 63 -19.53 -13.14 9.43
CA SER A 63 -18.70 -12.27 10.26
C SER A 63 -18.10 -13.03 11.45
N THR A 64 -18.89 -13.90 12.11
CA THR A 64 -18.38 -14.78 13.17
C THR A 64 -17.46 -15.86 12.62
N LYS A 65 -17.71 -16.42 11.42
CA LYS A 65 -16.81 -17.39 10.80
C LYS A 65 -15.48 -16.77 10.34
N ILE A 66 -15.50 -15.51 9.87
CA ILE A 66 -14.30 -14.74 9.52
C ILE A 66 -13.56 -14.28 10.78
N LYS A 67 -14.26 -13.76 11.80
CA LYS A 67 -13.67 -13.43 13.11
C LYS A 67 -13.09 -14.67 13.78
N ASN A 68 -13.79 -15.80 13.77
CA ASN A 68 -13.28 -17.06 14.30
C ASN A 68 -12.12 -17.59 13.46
N PHE A 69 -12.12 -17.45 12.12
CA PHE A 69 -10.97 -17.82 11.30
C PHE A 69 -9.73 -16.96 11.62
N PHE A 70 -9.91 -15.64 11.74
CA PHE A 70 -8.86 -14.68 12.10
C PHE A 70 -8.33 -14.92 13.53
N PHE A 71 -9.24 -15.13 14.49
CA PHE A 71 -8.94 -15.41 15.90
C PHE A 71 -8.34 -16.81 16.10
N GLN A 72 -8.75 -17.81 15.31
CA GLN A 72 -8.14 -19.16 15.28
C GLN A 72 -6.73 -19.12 14.68
N SER A 73 -6.44 -18.18 13.77
CA SER A 73 -5.07 -17.92 13.29
C SER A 73 -4.20 -17.31 14.38
N SER A 74 -4.77 -16.42 15.21
CA SER A 74 -4.09 -15.80 16.36
C SER A 74 -3.84 -16.80 17.51
N ASN A 75 -4.82 -17.66 17.81
CA ASN A 75 -4.77 -18.60 18.94
C ASN A 75 -4.07 -19.94 18.66
N ARG A 76 -3.35 -20.12 17.55
CA ARG A 76 -2.33 -21.19 17.44
C ARG A 76 -1.05 -20.81 18.18
N HIS A 77 -1.18 -20.55 19.47
CA HIS A 77 -0.07 -20.57 20.39
C HIS A 77 -0.13 -21.90 21.13
N ASP A 78 0.44 -22.94 20.53
CA ASP A 78 0.40 -24.29 21.07
C ASP A 78 1.02 -24.34 22.47
N SER A 79 0.18 -24.66 23.45
CA SER A 79 0.55 -24.82 24.85
C SER A 79 1.21 -26.19 25.08
N SER A 80 2.38 -26.42 24.46
CA SER A 80 3.24 -27.57 24.75
C SER A 80 4.68 -27.33 24.28
N ASN A 81 5.63 -27.43 25.22
CA ASN A 81 7.08 -27.62 25.06
C ASN A 81 7.70 -27.37 23.67
N SER A 82 8.29 -26.17 23.51
CA SER A 82 9.01 -25.66 22.34
C SER A 82 8.16 -25.53 21.05
N PRO A 83 8.26 -24.41 20.31
CA PRO A 83 7.61 -24.32 19.01
C PRO A 83 8.13 -25.45 18.11
N PRO A 84 7.26 -26.16 17.37
CA PRO A 84 7.71 -27.22 16.48
C PRO A 84 8.74 -26.65 15.49
N LEU A 85 9.77 -27.43 15.14
CA LEU A 85 10.90 -26.94 14.31
C LEU A 85 10.43 -26.19 13.05
N ARG A 86 9.32 -26.64 12.45
CA ARG A 86 8.64 -26.00 11.32
C ARG A 86 8.22 -24.55 11.58
N GLU A 87 7.74 -24.20 12.78
CA GLU A 87 7.37 -22.82 13.11
C GLU A 87 8.56 -21.91 13.29
N VAL A 88 9.63 -22.36 13.95
CA VAL A 88 10.90 -21.63 14.02
C VAL A 88 11.45 -21.40 12.62
N PHE A 89 11.32 -22.41 11.74
CA PHE A 89 11.74 -22.31 10.35
C PHE A 89 10.95 -21.23 9.59
N ILE A 90 9.62 -21.23 9.71
CA ILE A 90 8.74 -20.28 9.03
C ILE A 90 8.86 -18.84 9.59
N LYS A 91 8.93 -18.68 10.92
CA LYS A 91 8.89 -17.39 11.62
C LYS A 91 10.26 -16.72 11.73
N THR A 92 11.36 -17.47 11.74
CA THR A 92 12.71 -16.94 12.02
C THR A 92 13.71 -17.26 10.92
N ILE A 93 13.80 -18.51 10.46
CA ILE A 93 14.87 -18.94 9.52
C ILE A 93 14.57 -18.45 8.10
N ASN A 94 13.34 -18.59 7.60
CA ASN A 94 12.97 -18.13 6.26
C ASN A 94 13.16 -16.60 6.08
N PRO A 95 12.68 -15.72 6.99
CA PRO A 95 12.99 -14.29 6.92
C PRO A 95 14.48 -13.99 6.97
N LEU A 96 15.27 -14.71 7.77
CA LEU A 96 16.72 -14.52 7.87
C LEU A 96 17.44 -14.86 6.56
N ILE A 97 17.09 -15.98 5.92
CA ILE A 97 17.63 -16.36 4.60
C ILE A 97 17.24 -15.33 3.53
N LEU A 98 15.97 -14.91 3.49
CA LEU A 98 15.50 -13.88 2.57
C LEU A 98 16.19 -12.52 2.80
N THR A 99 16.49 -12.18 4.06
CA THR A 99 17.25 -10.98 4.43
C THR A 99 18.68 -11.09 3.88
N ALA A 100 19.37 -12.21 4.09
CA ALA A 100 20.73 -12.42 3.58
C ALA A 100 20.81 -12.34 2.04
N ILE A 101 19.84 -12.93 1.34
CA ILE A 101 19.73 -12.84 -0.13
C ILE A 101 19.48 -11.38 -0.55
N SER A 102 18.53 -10.68 0.10
CA SER A 102 18.23 -9.27 -0.19
C SER A 102 19.44 -8.36 0.06
N SER A 103 20.18 -8.58 1.16
CA SER A 103 21.45 -7.90 1.45
C SER A 103 22.46 -8.10 0.34
N PHE A 104 22.68 -9.33 -0.11
CA PHE A 104 23.62 -9.61 -1.19
C PHE A 104 23.22 -8.88 -2.49
N VAL A 105 21.97 -8.99 -2.94
CA VAL A 105 21.51 -8.39 -4.21
C VAL A 105 21.49 -6.86 -4.16
N ARG A 106 21.11 -6.26 -3.01
CA ARG A 106 21.06 -4.80 -2.83
C ARG A 106 22.43 -4.16 -2.61
N LEU A 107 23.33 -4.79 -1.85
CA LEU A 107 24.67 -4.26 -1.60
C LEU A 107 25.68 -4.54 -2.72
N TYR A 108 25.39 -5.48 -3.62
CA TYR A 108 26.26 -5.79 -4.76
C TYR A 108 26.49 -4.57 -5.66
N ARG A 109 27.77 -4.17 -5.76
CA ARG A 109 28.31 -3.09 -6.61
C ARG A 109 27.72 -1.69 -6.32
N ILE A 110 27.52 -1.37 -5.05
CA ILE A 110 26.98 -0.07 -4.57
C ILE A 110 27.96 1.12 -4.75
N ASP A 111 29.25 0.81 -4.87
CA ASP A 111 30.41 1.69 -5.02
C ASP A 111 30.69 2.13 -6.47
N VAL A 112 30.16 1.41 -7.46
CA VAL A 112 30.53 1.59 -8.88
C VAL A 112 30.13 2.96 -9.45
N ALA A 113 29.06 3.57 -8.93
CA ALA A 113 28.61 4.89 -9.37
C ALA A 113 29.25 5.98 -8.50
N ASN A 114 30.48 6.38 -8.82
CA ASN A 114 31.25 7.43 -8.12
C ASN A 114 30.80 8.87 -8.44
N SER A 115 29.71 9.03 -9.19
CA SER A 115 29.06 10.32 -9.49
C SER A 115 27.71 10.46 -8.77
N VAL A 116 27.36 11.69 -8.41
CA VAL A 116 26.03 12.06 -7.86
C VAL A 116 24.94 11.80 -8.91
N VAL A 117 24.00 10.90 -8.59
CA VAL A 117 22.82 10.65 -9.43
C VAL A 117 21.75 11.73 -9.19
N TRP A 118 20.89 12.00 -10.17
CA TRP A 118 19.93 13.13 -10.16
C TRP A 118 19.04 13.22 -8.90
N ASP A 119 18.58 12.08 -8.35
CA ASP A 119 17.85 12.06 -7.08
C ASP A 119 18.77 12.39 -5.89
N GLU A 120 19.98 11.84 -5.86
CA GLU A 120 20.96 12.06 -4.78
C GLU A 120 21.40 13.52 -4.69
N ALA A 121 21.36 14.26 -5.81
CA ALA A 121 21.60 15.70 -5.84
C ALA A 121 20.62 16.45 -4.92
N HIS A 122 19.32 16.17 -5.07
CA HIS A 122 18.27 16.81 -4.27
C HIS A 122 18.33 16.39 -2.80
N PHE A 123 18.42 15.09 -2.53
CA PHE A 123 18.40 14.57 -1.16
C PHE A 123 19.69 14.85 -0.38
N GLY A 124 20.86 14.79 -1.03
CA GLY A 124 22.16 15.12 -0.42
C GLY A 124 22.29 16.62 -0.08
N LYS A 125 21.71 17.50 -0.90
CA LYS A 125 21.64 18.94 -0.61
C LYS A 125 20.78 19.23 0.64
N PHE A 126 19.62 18.59 0.76
CA PHE A 126 18.81 18.68 1.99
C PHE A 126 19.53 18.09 3.21
N GLY A 127 20.20 16.94 3.07
CA GLY A 127 21.03 16.37 4.13
C GLY A 127 22.08 17.37 4.62
N SER A 128 22.83 17.99 3.69
CA SER A 128 23.84 19.01 3.99
C SER A 128 23.27 20.22 4.74
N GLN A 129 22.05 20.66 4.41
CA GLN A 129 21.36 21.75 5.11
C GLN A 129 20.97 21.37 6.55
N TYR A 130 20.57 20.11 6.81
CA TYR A 130 20.34 19.63 8.18
C TYR A 130 21.62 19.64 9.02
N LEU A 131 22.75 19.14 8.50
CA LEU A 131 24.02 19.16 9.23
C LEU A 131 24.49 20.59 9.52
N LYS A 132 24.36 21.49 8.54
CA LYS A 132 24.64 22.93 8.70
C LYS A 132 23.61 23.68 9.56
N ARG A 133 22.52 23.02 10.00
CA ARG A 133 21.40 23.61 10.76
C ARG A 133 20.78 24.84 10.07
N GLN A 134 20.79 24.87 8.75
CA GLN A 134 20.24 25.96 7.95
C GLN A 134 18.77 25.70 7.64
N PHE A 135 17.94 26.72 7.80
CA PHE A 135 16.52 26.64 7.43
C PHE A 135 16.38 26.60 5.90
N TYR A 136 15.53 25.70 5.41
CA TYR A 136 15.15 25.59 4.02
C TYR A 136 13.68 25.21 3.92
N PHE A 137 13.05 25.53 2.79
CA PHE A 137 11.66 25.16 2.50
C PHE A 137 11.64 23.95 1.57
N ASP A 138 10.76 22.98 1.83
CA ASP A 138 10.49 21.89 0.89
C ASP A 138 9.08 21.29 1.09
N VAL A 139 8.56 20.66 0.04
CA VAL A 139 7.22 20.09 -0.06
C VAL A 139 7.04 18.74 0.66
N HIS A 140 8.11 18.00 0.93
CA HIS A 140 8.02 16.65 1.52
C HIS A 140 8.13 16.61 3.06
N PRO A 141 7.45 15.66 3.73
CA PRO A 141 7.56 15.47 5.18
C PRO A 141 9.00 15.37 5.69
N PRO A 142 9.33 15.95 6.86
CA PRO A 142 10.72 16.13 7.30
C PRO A 142 11.43 14.82 7.69
N LEU A 143 10.68 13.79 8.11
CA LEU A 143 11.23 12.54 8.64
C LEU A 143 12.20 11.86 7.67
N GLY A 144 11.90 11.89 6.37
CA GLY A 144 12.73 11.24 5.37
C GLY A 144 14.11 11.85 5.19
N LYS A 145 14.17 13.18 5.13
CA LYS A 145 15.42 13.91 4.94
C LYS A 145 16.23 14.00 6.23
N LEU A 146 15.57 13.95 7.39
CA LEU A 146 16.24 13.81 8.68
C LEU A 146 17.03 12.50 8.75
N LEU A 147 16.50 11.39 8.22
CA LEU A 147 17.23 10.12 8.09
C LEU A 147 18.42 10.24 7.12
N ILE A 148 18.29 10.99 6.03
CA ILE A 148 19.40 11.26 5.10
C ILE A 148 20.49 12.13 5.76
N GLY A 149 20.10 13.17 6.52
CA GLY A 149 21.01 13.95 7.35
C GLY A 149 21.69 13.11 8.44
N LEU A 150 20.96 12.20 9.09
CA LEU A 150 21.53 11.23 10.03
C LEU A 150 22.55 10.31 9.35
N SER A 151 22.29 9.86 8.12
CA SER A 151 23.24 9.05 7.36
C SER A 151 24.53 9.81 7.04
N GLY A 152 24.45 11.12 6.78
CA GLY A 152 25.61 11.99 6.62
C GLY A 152 26.38 12.19 7.93
N TYR A 153 25.68 12.40 9.04
CA TYR A 153 26.29 12.52 10.36
C TYR A 153 27.03 11.23 10.77
N LEU A 154 26.44 10.06 10.49
CA LEU A 154 27.08 8.75 10.72
C LEU A 154 28.22 8.45 9.73
N ALA A 155 28.28 9.14 8.58
CA ALA A 155 29.34 9.03 7.58
C ALA A 155 30.53 9.99 7.83
N ASP A 156 30.49 10.74 8.94
CA ASP A 156 31.45 11.80 9.32
C ASP A 156 31.59 12.91 8.26
N TYR A 157 30.46 13.30 7.67
CA TYR A 157 30.39 14.30 6.61
C TYR A 157 30.07 15.70 7.17
N ASP A 158 30.82 16.74 6.79
CA ASP A 158 30.66 18.11 7.31
C ASP A 158 29.48 18.93 6.71
N GLY A 159 28.76 18.41 5.72
CA GLY A 159 27.75 19.21 4.99
C GLY A 159 28.34 20.21 3.97
N ASN A 160 29.66 20.21 3.76
CA ASN A 160 30.37 21.20 2.93
C ASN A 160 30.47 20.90 1.42
N PHE A 161 30.08 19.70 0.97
CA PHE A 161 29.99 19.36 -0.44
C PHE A 161 28.63 19.79 -1.01
N ASP A 162 28.60 20.49 -2.15
CA ASP A 162 27.33 20.75 -2.85
C ASP A 162 27.04 19.58 -3.80
N PHE A 163 25.91 18.93 -3.58
CA PHE A 163 25.48 17.76 -4.34
C PHE A 163 24.83 18.23 -5.66
N GLU A 164 25.64 18.72 -6.60
CA GLU A 164 25.16 18.97 -7.97
C GLU A 164 25.07 17.66 -8.77
N SER A 165 24.14 17.59 -9.71
CA SER A 165 23.95 16.40 -10.54
C SER A 165 25.17 16.12 -11.42
N SER A 166 25.61 14.86 -11.46
CA SER A 166 26.78 14.38 -12.22
C SER A 166 28.16 14.80 -11.69
N ASN A 167 28.27 15.53 -10.58
CA ASN A 167 29.58 15.77 -9.94
C ASN A 167 30.15 14.46 -9.36
N VAL A 168 31.47 14.30 -9.43
CA VAL A 168 32.18 13.16 -8.83
C VAL A 168 32.30 13.38 -7.33
N TYR A 169 32.09 12.33 -6.53
CA TYR A 169 32.28 12.41 -5.08
C TYR A 169 33.77 12.63 -4.73
N PRO A 170 34.10 13.63 -3.90
CA PRO A 170 35.46 13.82 -3.40
C PRO A 170 35.77 12.79 -2.30
N ASP A 171 37.06 12.48 -2.13
CA ASP A 171 37.54 11.41 -1.22
C ASP A 171 37.15 11.60 0.27
N ASN A 172 36.79 12.83 0.66
CA ASN A 172 36.32 13.15 2.02
C ASN A 172 34.82 12.89 2.25
N VAL A 173 34.07 12.40 1.25
CA VAL A 173 32.64 12.10 1.38
C VAL A 173 32.40 10.59 1.27
N ASN A 174 32.06 9.96 2.40
CA ASN A 174 31.72 8.53 2.48
C ASN A 174 30.32 8.21 1.90
N TYR A 175 30.08 8.54 0.62
CA TYR A 175 28.81 8.31 -0.07
C TYR A 175 28.38 6.83 -0.07
N VAL A 176 29.36 5.91 -0.07
CA VAL A 176 29.13 4.46 0.05
C VAL A 176 28.39 4.13 1.35
N PHE A 177 28.77 4.73 2.48
CA PHE A 177 28.07 4.52 3.76
C PHE A 177 26.63 5.06 3.71
N MET A 178 26.44 6.25 3.14
CA MET A 178 25.11 6.85 2.97
C MET A 178 24.20 5.98 2.09
N ARG A 179 24.74 5.34 1.03
CA ARG A 179 24.00 4.37 0.22
C ARG A 179 23.71 3.06 0.96
N ILE A 180 24.68 2.51 1.71
CA ILE A 180 24.47 1.33 2.57
C ILE A 180 23.33 1.57 3.58
N PHE A 181 23.27 2.76 4.18
CA PHE A 181 22.21 3.16 5.11
C PHE A 181 20.82 3.17 4.44
N ASN A 182 20.70 3.61 3.20
CA ASN A 182 19.42 3.54 2.46
C ASN A 182 19.09 2.10 2.01
N CYS A 183 20.09 1.32 1.60
CA CYS A 183 19.96 -0.11 1.33
C CYS A 183 19.47 -0.89 2.56
N PHE A 184 19.85 -0.52 3.78
CA PHE A 184 19.42 -1.18 5.02
C PHE A 184 17.89 -1.20 5.18
N PHE A 185 17.20 -0.07 4.97
CA PHE A 185 15.74 -0.05 4.97
C PHE A 185 15.15 -0.89 3.83
N GLY A 186 15.82 -0.95 2.67
CA GLY A 186 15.43 -1.81 1.55
C GLY A 186 15.53 -3.30 1.85
N ILE A 187 16.59 -3.70 2.55
CA ILE A 187 16.80 -5.06 3.05
C ILE A 187 15.69 -5.43 4.04
N LEU A 188 15.31 -4.51 4.95
CA LEU A 188 14.24 -4.74 5.94
C LEU A 188 12.84 -4.88 5.34
N VAL A 189 12.53 -4.28 4.18
CA VAL A 189 11.23 -4.46 3.51
C VAL A 189 11.01 -5.91 3.05
N THR A 190 12.07 -6.64 2.67
CA THR A 190 11.97 -8.03 2.21
C THR A 190 11.38 -9.01 3.25
N PRO A 191 11.95 -9.18 4.48
CA PRO A 191 11.37 -10.05 5.49
C PRO A 191 10.00 -9.55 5.98
N LEU A 192 9.74 -8.25 5.88
CA LEU A 192 8.46 -7.64 6.23
C LEU A 192 7.35 -8.09 5.26
N ALA A 193 7.59 -7.99 3.94
CA ALA A 193 6.69 -8.49 2.91
C ALA A 193 6.41 -10.01 3.03
N TYR A 194 7.45 -10.80 3.35
CA TYR A 194 7.27 -12.23 3.65
C TYR A 194 6.37 -12.46 4.88
N LYS A 195 6.58 -11.71 5.97
CA LYS A 195 5.74 -11.82 7.17
C LYS A 195 4.29 -11.42 6.89
N THR A 196 4.06 -10.38 6.09
CA THR A 196 2.71 -9.99 5.63
C THR A 196 2.04 -11.13 4.86
N ALA A 197 2.75 -11.79 3.92
CA ALA A 197 2.21 -12.94 3.18
C ALA A 197 1.87 -14.13 4.09
N VAL A 198 2.66 -14.39 5.15
CA VAL A 198 2.37 -15.42 6.16
C VAL A 198 1.14 -15.07 6.99
N ILE A 199 0.96 -13.81 7.40
CA ILE A 199 -0.22 -13.33 8.16
C ILE A 199 -1.51 -13.43 7.32
N LEU A 200 -1.42 -13.16 6.02
CA LEU A 200 -2.52 -13.34 5.06
C LEU A 200 -2.89 -14.82 4.84
N GLY A 201 -2.17 -15.78 5.44
CA GLY A 201 -2.50 -17.20 5.41
C GLY A 201 -2.15 -17.90 4.09
N TYR A 202 -1.27 -17.32 3.27
CA TYR A 202 -0.82 -17.94 2.02
C TYR A 202 0.02 -19.20 2.26
N ASN A 203 0.06 -20.08 1.25
CA ASN A 203 0.92 -21.26 1.28
C ASN A 203 2.40 -20.85 1.30
N GLN A 204 3.24 -21.67 1.92
CA GLN A 204 4.67 -21.38 2.13
C GLN A 204 5.39 -21.06 0.81
N PHE A 205 5.09 -21.80 -0.26
CA PHE A 205 5.65 -21.55 -1.59
C PHE A 205 5.26 -20.16 -2.14
N THR A 206 4.01 -19.76 -1.95
CA THR A 206 3.51 -18.43 -2.33
C THR A 206 4.21 -17.32 -1.53
N CYS A 207 4.43 -17.51 -0.23
CA CYS A 207 5.16 -16.54 0.60
C CYS A 207 6.62 -16.36 0.14
N TRP A 208 7.29 -17.44 -0.24
CA TRP A 208 8.64 -17.39 -0.85
C TRP A 208 8.61 -16.67 -2.21
N LEU A 209 7.63 -16.97 -3.07
CA LEU A 209 7.47 -16.34 -4.38
C LEU A 209 7.26 -14.82 -4.26
N ILE A 210 6.36 -14.39 -3.37
CA ILE A 210 6.11 -12.96 -3.08
C ILE A 210 7.41 -12.28 -2.61
N ALA A 211 8.15 -12.90 -1.70
CA ALA A 211 9.42 -12.35 -1.20
C ALA A 211 10.48 -12.25 -2.31
N PHE A 212 10.59 -13.26 -3.19
CA PHE A 212 11.49 -13.22 -4.34
C PHE A 212 11.10 -12.17 -5.37
N MET A 213 9.80 -11.95 -5.63
CA MET A 213 9.35 -10.84 -6.48
C MET A 213 9.82 -9.50 -5.93
N VAL A 214 9.69 -9.25 -4.62
CA VAL A 214 10.16 -8.01 -3.96
C VAL A 214 11.70 -7.89 -3.93
N ILE A 215 12.44 -9.02 -3.89
CA ILE A 215 13.92 -9.01 -3.98
C ILE A 215 14.38 -8.66 -5.41
N PHE A 216 13.78 -9.29 -6.42
CA PHE A 216 14.20 -9.15 -7.83
C PHE A 216 13.45 -8.05 -8.60
N GLU A 217 12.60 -7.27 -7.92
CA GLU A 217 11.97 -6.08 -8.50
C GLU A 217 13.03 -5.01 -8.80
N GLN A 218 13.34 -4.83 -10.09
CA GLN A 218 14.37 -3.92 -10.57
C GLN A 218 14.19 -2.48 -10.06
N LEU A 219 12.95 -2.01 -9.92
CA LEU A 219 12.65 -0.69 -9.38
C LEU A 219 13.04 -0.58 -7.90
N SER A 220 12.61 -1.55 -7.06
CA SER A 220 12.96 -1.61 -5.63
C SER A 220 14.47 -1.71 -5.39
N LEU A 221 15.16 -2.49 -6.23
CA LEU A 221 16.62 -2.60 -6.19
C LEU A 221 17.30 -1.27 -6.51
N THR A 222 16.89 -0.61 -7.61
CA THR A 222 17.48 0.64 -8.08
C THR A 222 17.25 1.78 -7.08
N LEU A 223 16.01 1.97 -6.61
CA LEU A 223 15.66 3.00 -5.64
C LEU A 223 16.39 2.83 -4.29
N SER A 224 16.63 1.58 -3.85
CA SER A 224 17.33 1.34 -2.57
C SER A 224 18.84 1.55 -2.63
N LYS A 225 19.45 1.55 -3.83
CA LYS A 225 20.90 1.73 -4.03
C LYS A 225 21.33 3.20 -3.98
N PHE A 226 20.43 4.12 -4.27
CA PHE A 226 20.68 5.56 -4.23
C PHE A 226 20.17 6.18 -2.92
N ILE A 227 20.66 7.37 -2.58
CA ILE A 227 20.23 8.13 -1.41
C ILE A 227 18.80 8.67 -1.65
N TYR A 228 17.79 7.85 -1.33
CA TYR A 228 16.39 8.14 -1.63
C TYR A 228 15.45 7.74 -0.46
N TRP A 229 14.54 8.64 -0.06
CA TRP A 229 13.64 8.45 1.11
C TRP A 229 12.58 7.34 0.98
N ILE A 230 12.00 7.10 -0.20
CA ILE A 230 10.89 6.15 -0.45
C ILE A 230 11.06 4.80 0.25
N GLN A 231 12.28 4.27 0.38
CA GLN A 231 12.47 2.96 1.02
C GLN A 231 12.19 2.98 2.53
N CYS A 232 12.49 4.10 3.21
CA CYS A 232 12.09 4.34 4.60
C CYS A 232 10.56 4.50 4.72
N TYR A 233 9.92 5.10 3.71
CA TYR A 233 8.46 5.19 3.65
C TYR A 233 7.81 3.82 3.45
N TYR A 234 8.27 3.00 2.50
CA TYR A 234 7.77 1.63 2.33
C TYR A 234 7.93 0.79 3.60
N PHE A 235 9.08 0.88 4.28
CA PHE A 235 9.27 0.22 5.58
C PHE A 235 8.19 0.65 6.59
N SER A 236 7.93 1.95 6.73
CA SER A 236 6.86 2.47 7.60
C SER A 236 5.47 1.93 7.22
N GLN A 237 5.12 1.91 5.92
CA GLN A 237 3.83 1.43 5.45
C GLN A 237 3.62 -0.07 5.70
N PHE A 238 4.61 -0.90 5.42
CA PHE A 238 4.54 -2.33 5.75
C PHE A 238 4.48 -2.57 7.27
N ASN A 239 5.18 -1.76 8.07
CA ASN A 239 5.12 -1.85 9.52
C ASN A 239 3.71 -1.51 10.05
N ASN A 240 3.05 -0.49 9.49
CA ASN A 240 1.66 -0.15 9.83
C ASN A 240 0.68 -1.28 9.50
N VAL A 241 0.86 -2.01 8.39
CA VAL A 241 0.03 -3.18 8.03
C VAL A 241 0.24 -4.37 8.98
N LEU A 242 1.38 -4.44 9.66
CA LEU A 242 1.76 -5.55 10.55
C LEU A 242 1.41 -5.32 12.02
N PHE A 243 1.20 -4.07 12.44
CA PHE A 243 1.03 -3.67 13.85
C PHE A 243 -0.15 -2.72 14.10
N GLY A 244 -0.90 -2.32 13.06
CA GLY A 244 -2.13 -1.52 13.15
C GLY A 244 -3.42 -2.32 13.06
#